data_AF-A0A1V5HXG6-F1
#
_entry.id   AF-A0A1V5HXG6-F1
#
_cell.length_a   1.000
_cell.length_b   1.000
_cell.length_c   1.000
_cell.angle_alpha   90.00
_cell.angle_beta   90.00
_cell.angle_gamma   90.00
#
_symmetry.space_group_name_H-M   'P 1'
#
loop_
_entity.id
_entity.type
_entity.pdbx_description
1 polymer ?
#
loop_
_entity_poly.entity_id
_entity_poly.type
_entity_poly.pdbx_seq_one_letter_code
_entity_poly.pdbx_strand_id
1 'polypeptide(L)'
;MVRVEDAVGGGAFPGRMLPGWGVALSVEGWGSAGRLQSMLRRARPPVVSGARENEVVFHVRTLLPGDGELIAAALSSAAELAARPCSK
;
A
#
# COMPACT_ATOMS: atom_id res chain seq x y z
N MET A 1 13.12 -2.77 -0.91
CA MET A 1 12.36 -3.74 -1.74
C MET A 1 12.35 -5.08 -1.02
N VAL A 2 11.28 -5.86 -1.17
CA VAL A 2 11.09 -7.17 -0.53
C VAL A 2 10.61 -8.19 -1.55
N ARG A 3 10.91 -9.47 -1.30
CA ARG A 3 10.34 -10.58 -2.07
C ARG A 3 8.88 -10.75 -1.69
N VAL A 4 8.03 -10.91 -2.71
CA VAL A 4 6.59 -11.14 -2.56
C VAL A 4 6.15 -12.30 -3.44
N GLU A 5 5.00 -12.87 -3.08
CA GLU A 5 4.31 -13.88 -3.87
C GLU A 5 2.87 -13.43 -4.10
N ASP A 6 2.44 -13.41 -5.36
CA ASP A 6 1.12 -12.94 -5.78
C ASP A 6 0.27 -14.06 -6.35
N ALA A 7 -1.00 -14.12 -5.98
CA ALA A 7 -1.94 -15.03 -6.65
C ALA A 7 -2.14 -14.61 -8.12
N VAL A 8 -2.25 -15.58 -9.03
CA VAL A 8 -2.50 -15.34 -10.47
C VAL A 8 -3.91 -14.77 -10.75
N GLY A 9 -4.76 -14.60 -9.72
CA GLY A 9 -6.07 -13.95 -9.82
C GLY A 9 -6.75 -13.79 -8.46
N GLY A 10 -7.81 -12.97 -8.40
CA GLY A 10 -8.48 -12.58 -7.14
C GLY A 10 -9.40 -13.63 -6.49
N GLY A 11 -9.46 -14.86 -7.00
CA GLY A 11 -10.33 -15.90 -6.41
C GLY A 11 -10.58 -17.15 -7.26
N ALA A 12 -10.24 -17.16 -8.55
CA ALA A 12 -10.56 -18.27 -9.46
C ALA A 12 -9.43 -19.31 -9.64
N PHE A 13 -8.20 -19.00 -9.21
CA PHE A 13 -7.02 -19.85 -9.44
C PHE A 13 -6.08 -19.83 -8.22
N PRO A 14 -6.40 -20.56 -7.13
CA PRO A 14 -5.57 -20.57 -5.92
C PRO A 14 -4.27 -21.36 -6.07
N GLY A 15 -4.08 -22.09 -7.19
CA GLY A 15 -3.05 -23.11 -7.30
C GLY A 15 -1.64 -22.62 -7.64
N ARG A 16 -1.42 -21.35 -8.00
CA ARG A 16 -0.08 -20.88 -8.38
C ARG A 16 0.20 -19.47 -7.87
N MET A 17 1.32 -19.34 -7.18
CA MET A 17 1.88 -18.08 -6.73
C MET A 17 2.91 -17.57 -7.74
N LEU A 18 2.94 -16.26 -7.99
CA LEU A 18 3.88 -15.58 -8.83
C LEU A 18 4.95 -14.92 -7.96
N PRO A 19 6.22 -15.37 -8.03
CA PRO A 19 7.28 -14.68 -7.33
C PRO A 19 7.52 -13.31 -7.94
N GLY A 20 7.75 -12.31 -7.10
CA GLY A 20 7.88 -10.93 -7.52
C GLY A 20 8.64 -10.06 -6.52
N TRP A 21 8.55 -8.76 -6.75
CA TRP A 21 9.12 -7.74 -5.89
C TRP A 21 8.05 -6.75 -5.46
N GLY A 22 8.12 -6.36 -4.19
CA GLY A 22 7.32 -5.28 -3.63
C GLY A 22 8.20 -4.22 -2.98
N VAL A 23 7.62 -3.05 -2.77
CA VAL A 23 8.20 -2.00 -1.94
C VAL A 23 7.45 -2.00 -0.62
N ALA A 24 8.11 -2.47 0.44
CA ALA A 24 7.60 -2.35 1.80
C ALA A 24 7.85 -0.95 2.34
N LEU A 25 6.86 -0.40 3.05
CA LEU A 25 6.91 0.92 3.65
C LEU A 25 6.22 0.90 5.02
N SER A 26 6.90 1.46 6.00
CA SER A 26 6.34 1.87 7.28
C SER A 26 6.66 3.35 7.51
N VAL A 27 5.77 4.06 8.20
CA VAL A 27 5.95 5.48 8.53
C VAL A 27 5.84 5.62 10.04
N GLU A 28 6.93 6.06 10.66
CA GLU A 28 6.97 6.25 12.11
C GLU A 28 5.92 7.27 12.57
N GLY A 29 5.26 6.99 13.69
CA GLY A 29 4.19 7.83 14.23
C GLY A 29 2.82 7.67 13.53
N TRP A 30 2.74 6.98 12.38
CA TRP A 30 1.47 6.81 11.66
C TRP A 30 0.71 5.53 12.06
N GLY A 31 1.32 4.70 12.93
CA GLY A 31 0.70 3.50 13.48
C GLY A 31 0.91 2.25 12.62
N SER A 32 -0.09 1.36 12.61
CA SER A 32 0.00 0.06 11.94
C SER A 32 -0.16 0.14 10.42
N ALA A 33 0.28 -0.90 9.70
CA ALA A 33 0.00 -1.05 8.27
C ALA A 33 -1.49 -0.93 7.93
N GLY A 34 -2.38 -1.50 8.75
CA GLY A 34 -3.83 -1.40 8.52
C GLY A 34 -4.34 0.04 8.62
N ARG A 35 -3.79 0.85 9.54
CA ARG A 35 -4.09 2.28 9.63
C ARG A 35 -3.58 3.03 8.41
N LEU A 36 -2.33 2.78 8.01
CA LEU A 36 -1.75 3.37 6.80
C LEU A 36 -2.54 3.00 5.53
N GLN A 37 -2.93 1.73 5.35
CA GLN A 37 -3.81 1.30 4.25
C GLN A 37 -5.16 2.03 4.26
N SER A 38 -5.76 2.22 5.44
CA SER A 38 -7.02 2.96 5.57
C SER A 38 -6.88 4.41 5.13
N MET A 39 -5.76 5.05 5.49
CA MET A 39 -5.44 6.41 5.07
C MET A 39 -5.18 6.49 3.56
N LEU A 40 -4.38 5.59 3.01
CA LEU A 40 -4.08 5.54 1.56
C LEU A 40 -5.35 5.33 0.71
N ARG A 41 -6.31 4.52 1.17
CA ARG A 41 -7.61 4.36 0.50
C ARG A 41 -8.46 5.63 0.50
N ARG A 42 -8.24 6.54 1.45
CA ARG A 42 -8.95 7.83 1.58
C ARG A 42 -8.17 9.02 1.01
N ALA A 43 -6.90 8.81 0.66
CA ALA A 43 -6.04 9.81 0.06
C ALA A 43 -6.54 10.18 -1.35
N ARG A 44 -5.97 11.26 -1.90
CA ARG A 44 -6.21 11.70 -3.28
C ARG A 44 -4.88 11.78 -4.03
N PRO A 45 -4.60 10.88 -4.99
CA PRO A 45 -5.45 9.77 -5.43
C PRO A 45 -5.54 8.63 -4.40
N PRO A 46 -6.60 7.81 -4.42
CA PRO A 46 -6.71 6.65 -3.53
C PRO A 46 -5.74 5.55 -3.99
N VAL A 47 -5.04 4.94 -3.03
CA VAL A 47 -4.10 3.85 -3.29
C VAL A 47 -4.45 2.62 -2.45
N VAL A 48 -4.42 1.45 -3.08
CA VAL A 48 -4.61 0.15 -2.43
C VAL A 48 -3.29 -0.59 -2.45
N SER A 49 -2.82 -1.00 -1.28
CA SER A 49 -1.59 -1.77 -1.08
C SER A 49 -1.87 -3.09 -0.36
N GLY A 50 -0.96 -4.04 -0.48
CA GLY A 50 -0.89 -5.20 0.42
C GLY A 50 -0.36 -4.81 1.80
N ALA A 51 -0.32 -5.77 2.72
CA ALA A 51 0.31 -5.59 4.03
C ALA A 51 1.03 -6.87 4.46
N ARG A 52 2.21 -6.72 5.06
CA ARG A 52 3.02 -7.83 5.60
C ARG A 52 3.85 -7.28 6.76
N GLU A 53 3.96 -8.04 7.85
CA GLU A 53 4.85 -7.71 8.99
C GLU A 53 4.69 -6.27 9.51
N ASN A 54 3.44 -5.78 9.55
CA ASN A 54 3.08 -4.41 9.95
C ASN A 54 3.64 -3.30 9.03
N GLU A 55 4.01 -3.64 7.80
CA GLU A 55 4.33 -2.69 6.72
C GLU A 55 3.30 -2.78 5.60
N VAL A 56 3.07 -1.67 4.90
CA VAL A 56 2.33 -1.73 3.63
C VAL A 56 3.27 -2.15 2.52
N VAL A 57 2.77 -2.93 1.57
CA VAL A 57 3.59 -3.42 0.45
C VAL A 57 2.93 -3.02 -0.87
N PHE A 58 3.67 -2.28 -1.69
CA PHE A 58 3.28 -1.97 -3.06
C PHE A 58 3.88 -3.03 -3.99
N HIS A 59 3.03 -3.85 -4.58
CA HIS A 59 3.46 -4.93 -5.46
C HIS A 59 3.77 -4.37 -6.84
N VAL A 60 5.05 -4.39 -7.24
CA VAL A 60 5.50 -3.72 -8.47
C VAL A 60 4.81 -4.29 -9.71
N ARG A 61 4.39 -5.56 -9.65
CA ARG A 61 3.65 -6.24 -10.74
C ARG A 61 2.36 -5.52 -11.14
N THR A 62 1.73 -4.81 -10.22
CA THR A 62 0.46 -4.11 -10.47
C THR A 62 0.64 -2.63 -10.78
N LEU A 63 1.88 -2.14 -10.85
CA LEU A 63 2.17 -0.73 -11.10
C LEU A 63 2.43 -0.48 -12.58
N LEU A 64 1.91 0.64 -13.07
CA LEU A 64 2.19 1.21 -14.37
C LEU A 64 3.29 2.29 -14.27
N PRO A 65 3.96 2.63 -15.39
CA PRO A 65 4.79 3.83 -15.43
C PRO A 65 3.98 5.06 -15.01
N GLY A 66 4.49 5.86 -14.08
CA GLY A 66 3.79 7.01 -13.50
C GLY A 66 3.06 6.75 -12.17
N ASP A 67 2.85 5.48 -11.78
CA ASP A 67 2.19 5.16 -10.51
C ASP A 67 3.05 5.51 -9.30
N GLY A 68 4.38 5.59 -9.46
CA GLY A 68 5.28 6.01 -8.39
C GLY A 68 4.98 7.44 -7.92
N GLU A 69 4.74 8.35 -8.86
CA GLU A 69 4.37 9.73 -8.62
C GLU A 69 2.98 9.83 -7.98
N LEU A 70 2.03 9.00 -8.41
CA LEU A 70 0.69 8.91 -7.82
C LEU A 70 0.73 8.37 -6.38
N ILE A 71 1.57 7.38 -6.10
CA ILE A 71 1.80 6.86 -4.74
C ILE A 71 2.43 7.94 -3.86
N ALA A 72 3.41 8.69 -4.36
CA ALA A 72 4.02 9.79 -3.62
C ALA A 72 2.98 10.88 -3.29
N ALA A 73 2.15 11.29 -4.26
CA ALA A 73 1.07 12.24 -4.04
C ALA A 73 0.03 11.73 -3.02
N ALA A 74 -0.31 10.44 -3.08
CA ALA A 74 -1.22 9.81 -2.13
C ALA A 74 -0.63 9.79 -0.71
N LEU A 75 0.68 9.54 -0.56
CA LEU A 75 1.36 9.62 0.74
C LEU A 75 1.33 11.03 1.31
N SER A 76 1.56 12.07 0.50
CA SER A 76 1.41 13.47 0.92
C SER A 76 -0.02 13.78 1.36
N SER A 77 -1.03 13.38 0.58
CA SER A 77 -2.44 13.55 0.93
C SER A 77 -2.81 12.78 2.22
N ALA A 78 -2.26 11.58 2.40
CA ALA A 78 -2.45 10.80 3.62
C ALA A 78 -1.80 11.47 4.85
N ALA A 79 -0.67 12.16 4.69
CA ALA A 79 -0.03 12.91 5.78
C ALA A 79 -0.96 14.00 6.34
N GLU A 80 -1.65 14.72 5.46
CA GLU A 80 -2.64 15.72 5.84
C GLU A 80 -3.81 15.11 6.62
N LEU A 81 -4.23 13.89 6.26
CA LEU A 81 -5.26 13.15 6.98
C LEU A 81 -4.79 12.66 8.36
N ALA A 82 -3.51 12.31 8.50
CA ALA A 82 -2.92 11.94 9.79
C ALA A 82 -2.75 13.13 10.74
N ALA A 83 -2.47 14.33 10.18
CA ALA A 83 -2.31 15.56 10.94
C ALA A 83 -3.64 16.11 11.49
N ARG A 84 -4.78 15.66 10.95
CA ARG A 84 -6.09 16.06 11.47
C ARG A 84 -6.30 15.45 12.87
N PRO A 85 -6.59 16.26 13.90
CA PRO A 85 -6.88 15.74 15.22
C PRO A 85 -8.08 14.79 15.12
N CYS A 86 -7.91 13.57 15.63
CA CYS A 86 -8.98 12.59 15.73
C CYS A 86 -10.05 13.21 16.64
N SER A 87 -11.17 13.68 16.07
CA SER A 87 -12.36 13.99 16.86
C SER A 87 -12.76 12.71 17.58
N LYS A 88 -12.62 12.73 18.91
CA LYS A 88 -13.10 11.68 19.81
C LYS A 88 -14.59 11.45 19.65
#